data_AF-A0A958T3K9-F1
#
_entry.id   AF-A0A958T3K9-F1
#
_cell.length_a   1.000
_cell.length_b   1.000
_cell.length_c   1.000
_cell.angle_alpha   90.00
_cell.angle_beta   90.00
_cell.angle_gamma   90.00
#
_symmetry.space_group_name_H-M   'P 1'
#
loop_
_entity.id
_entity.type
_entity.pdbx_description
1 polymer ?
#
loop_
_entity_poly.entity_id
_entity_poly.type
_entity_poly.pdbx_seq_one_letter_code
_entity_poly.pdbx_strand_id
1 'polypeptide(L)' 'MTAQTLFYIIIAIIILNFIIEKIIGKLNAKHYNDPIPEALNDVYDEAEYKKSQAYKATNYKFGVFAST' A
#
# COMPACT_ATOMS: atom_id res chain seq x y z
N MET A 1 -22.50 18.40 21.91
CA MET A 1 -21.55 17.28 21.71
C MET A 1 -21.29 16.64 23.06
N THR A 2 -21.55 15.34 23.22
CA THR A 2 -21.21 14.60 24.44
C THR A 2 -19.87 13.87 24.25
N ALA A 3 -19.18 13.53 25.34
CA ALA A 3 -17.93 12.76 25.28
C ALA A 3 -18.09 11.45 24.49
N GLN A 4 -19.25 10.80 24.61
CA GLN A 4 -19.58 9.58 23.85
C GLN A 4 -19.66 9.82 22.34
N THR A 5 -20.19 10.98 21.92
CA THR A 5 -20.27 11.32 20.49
C THR A 5 -18.88 11.54 19.91
N LEU A 6 -18.03 12.27 20.64
CA LEU A 6 -16.64 12.50 20.22
C LEU A 6 -15.84 11.19 20.16
N PHE A 7 -16.04 10.29 21.14
CA PHE A 7 -15.42 8.97 21.15
C PHE A 7 -15.73 8.18 19.87
N TYR A 8 -17.01 8.08 19.47
CA TYR A 8 -17.37 7.37 18.25
C TYR A 8 -16.86 8.02 16.97
N ILE A 9 -16.78 9.36 16.93
CA ILE A 9 -16.18 10.07 15.78
C ILE A 9 -14.71 9.70 15.62
N ILE A 10 -13.94 9.65 16.72
CA ILE A 10 -12.52 9.27 16.69
C ILE A 10 -12.36 7.84 16.16
N ILE A 11 -13.16 6.90 16.69
CA ILE A 11 -13.13 5.50 16.22
C ILE A 11 -13.48 5.40 14.74
N ALA A 12 -14.51 6.12 14.27
CA ALA A 12 -14.90 6.12 12.87
C ALA A 12 -13.79 6.65 11.95
N ILE A 13 -13.09 7.71 12.37
CA ILE A 13 -11.95 8.28 11.61
C ILE A 13 -10.82 7.25 11.49
N ILE A 14 -10.46 6.57 12.58
CA ILE A 14 -9.40 5.55 12.58
C ILE A 14 -9.76 4.38 11.65
N ILE A 15 -10.99 3.88 11.75
CA ILE A 15 -11.47 2.78 10.89
C ILE A 15 -11.44 3.21 9.41
N LEU A 16 -11.93 4.41 9.11
CA LEU A 16 -11.95 4.92 7.74
C LEU A 16 -10.53 5.07 7.18
N ASN A 17 -9.60 5.62 7.97
CA ASN A 17 -8.20 5.76 7.57
C ASN A 17 -7.57 4.39 7.26
N PHE A 18 -7.76 3.41 8.14
CA PHE A 18 -7.29 2.04 7.92
C PHE A 18 -7.86 1.41 6.64
N ILE A 19 -9.16 1.58 6.38
CA ILE A 19 -9.80 1.06 5.15
C ILE A 19 -9.20 1.72 3.90
N ILE A 20 -9.04 3.04 3.91
CA ILE A 20 -8.47 3.79 2.77
C ILE A 20 -7.04 3.31 2.49
N GLU A 21 -6.19 3.18 3.51
CA GLU A 21 -4.83 2.68 3.36
C GLU A 21 -4.79 1.27 2.76
N LYS A 22 -5.67 0.37 3.21
CA LYS A 22 -5.79 -0.98 2.64
C LYS A 22 -6.20 -0.96 1.18
N ILE A 23 -7.15 -0.10 0.80
CA ILE A 23 -7.59 0.04 -0.60
C ILE A 23 -6.44 0.55 -1.47
N ILE A 24 -5.77 1.62 -1.07
CA ILE A 24 -4.62 2.19 -1.81
C ILE A 24 -3.50 1.16 -1.92
N GLY A 25 -3.17 0.46 -0.83
CA GLY A 25 -2.18 -0.60 -0.83
C GLY A 25 -2.53 -1.72 -1.82
N LYS A 26 -3.80 -2.14 -1.87
CA LYS A 26 -4.28 -3.13 -2.84
C LYS A 26 -4.20 -2.65 -4.28
N LEU A 27 -4.51 -1.39 -4.54
CA LEU A 27 -4.37 -0.81 -5.88
C LEU A 27 -2.89 -0.76 -6.30
N ASN A 28 -2.00 -0.29 -5.43
CA ASN A 28 -0.56 -0.24 -5.71
C ASN A 28 0.02 -1.64 -5.97
N ALA A 29 -0.37 -2.64 -5.18
CA ALA A 29 0.14 -4.00 -5.33
C ALA A 29 -0.22 -4.66 -6.67
N LYS A 30 -1.31 -4.22 -7.33
CA LYS A 30 -1.65 -4.70 -8.68
C LYS A 30 -0.61 -4.31 -9.74
N HIS A 31 0.14 -3.24 -9.49
CA HIS A 31 1.12 -2.67 -10.42
C HIS A 31 2.57 -3.09 -10.13
N TYR A 32 2.82 -3.90 -9.11
CA TYR A 32 4.18 -4.34 -8.74
C TYR A 32 4.85 -5.27 -9.73
N ASN A 33 4.20 -5.67 -10.82
CA ASN A 33 4.82 -6.47 -11.87
C ASN A 33 4.83 -5.72 -13.22
N ASP A 34 4.51 -4.44 -13.21
CA ASP A 34 4.50 -3.63 -14.42
C ASP A 34 5.95 -3.50 -14.93
N PRO A 35 6.15 -3.51 -16.26
CA PRO A 35 7.48 -3.28 -16.84
C PRO A 35 7.95 -1.85 -16.58
N ILE A 36 9.25 -1.63 -16.70
CA ILE A 36 9.81 -0.27 -16.65
C ILE A 36 9.21 0.55 -17.79
N PRO A 37 8.64 1.73 -17.52
CA PRO A 37 8.19 2.63 -18.58
C PRO A 37 9.35 3.05 -19.48
N GLU A 38 9.11 3.15 -20.78
CA GLU A 38 10.16 3.46 -21.76
C GLU A 38 10.96 4.73 -21.42
N ALA A 39 10.27 5.76 -20.91
CA ALA A 39 10.86 7.02 -20.46
C ALA A 39 11.80 6.90 -19.24
N LEU A 40 11.90 5.73 -18.62
CA LEU A 40 12.72 5.48 -17.42
C LEU A 40 13.72 4.33 -17.62
N ASN A 41 13.84 3.81 -18.85
CA ASN A 41 14.75 2.70 -19.17
C ASN A 41 16.23 3.04 -19.02
N ASP A 42 16.60 4.33 -19.09
CA ASP A 42 17.95 4.83 -18.85
C ASP A 42 18.26 5.09 -17.37
N VAL A 43 17.22 5.16 -16.54
CA VAL A 43 17.33 5.39 -15.08
C VAL A 43 17.43 4.08 -14.30
N TYR A 44 16.71 3.05 -14.73
CA TYR A 44 16.60 1.79 -13.99
C TYR A 44 17.34 0.64 -14.67
N ASP A 45 18.16 -0.07 -13.91
CA ASP A 45 18.61 -1.40 -14.27
C ASP A 45 17.46 -2.41 -14.15
N GLU A 46 17.28 -3.24 -15.18
CA GLU A 46 16.15 -4.17 -15.26
C GLU A 46 16.18 -5.23 -14.15
N ALA A 47 17.37 -5.74 -13.80
CA ALA A 47 17.52 -6.77 -12.78
C ALA A 47 17.26 -6.19 -11.37
N GLU A 48 17.80 -4.99 -11.09
CA GLU A 48 17.54 -4.30 -9.83
C GLU A 48 16.08 -3.88 -9.68
N TYR A 49 15.45 -3.42 -10.77
CA TYR A 49 14.03 -3.08 -10.78
C TYR A 49 13.16 -4.29 -10.45
N LYS A 50 13.38 -5.43 -11.13
CA LYS A 50 12.67 -6.69 -10.85
C LYS A 50 12.90 -7.16 -9.40
N LYS A 51 14.13 -7.03 -8.89
CA LYS A 51 14.45 -7.35 -7.49
C LYS A 51 13.67 -6.47 -6.52
N SER A 52 13.59 -5.16 -6.78
CA SER A 52 12.83 -4.20 -5.96
C SER A 52 11.33 -4.49 -5.99
N GLN A 53 10.78 -4.81 -7.17
CA GLN A 53 9.39 -5.23 -7.37
C GLN A 53 9.04 -6.49 -6.55
N ALA A 54 9.88 -7.53 -6.61
CA ALA A 54 9.70 -8.76 -5.84
C ALA A 54 9.77 -8.52 -4.32
N TYR A 55 10.68 -7.65 -3.87
CA TYR A 55 10.76 -7.24 -2.47
C TYR A 55 9.48 -6.53 -2.01
N LYS A 56 9.00 -5.54 -2.78
CA LYS A 56 7.72 -4.84 -2.50
C LYS A 56 6.54 -5.81 -2.44
N ALA A 57 6.45 -6.75 -3.36
CA ALA A 57 5.38 -7.75 -3.38
C ALA A 57 5.41 -8.66 -2.15
N THR A 58 6.60 -9.10 -1.73
CA THR A 58 6.76 -9.94 -0.54
C THR A 58 6.38 -9.18 0.73
N ASN A 59 6.87 -7.95 0.88
CA ASN A 59 6.54 -7.10 2.02
C ASN A 59 5.07 -6.73 2.07
N TYR A 60 4.44 -6.46 0.93
CA TYR A 60 3.00 -6.19 0.90
C TYR A 60 2.18 -7.38 1.36
N LYS A 61 2.52 -8.59 0.90
CA LYS A 61 1.88 -9.83 1.38
C LYS A 61 2.02 -9.95 2.89
N PHE A 62 3.25 -9.83 3.41
CA PHE A 62 3.50 -9.88 4.85
C PHE A 62 2.74 -8.80 5.61
N GLY A 63 2.75 -7.56 5.11
CA GLY A 63 2.04 -6.44 5.69
C GLY A 63 0.53 -6.68 5.76
N VAL A 64 -0.08 -7.24 4.71
CA VAL A 64 -1.49 -7.62 4.72
C VAL A 64 -1.79 -8.66 5.81
N PHE A 65 -0.95 -9.70 5.95
CA PHE A 65 -1.11 -10.70 7.01
C PHE A 65 -0.94 -10.13 8.42
N ALA A 66 0.06 -9.26 8.63
CA ALA A 66 0.34 -8.68 9.94
C ALA A 66 -0.69 -7.63 10.39
N SER A 67 -1.40 -7.01 9.44
CA SER A 67 -2.41 -5.97 9.70
C SER A 67 -3.84 -6.49 9.59
N THR A 68 -4.04 -7.80 9.72
CA THR A 68 -5.34 -8.48 9.84
C THR A 68 -5.32 -9.27 11.14
#